data_AF-A0A090KTQ1-F1
#
_entry.id   AF-A0A090KTQ1-F1
#
_cell.length_a   1.000
_cell.length_b   1.000
_cell.length_c   1.000
_cell.angle_alpha   90.00
_cell.angle_beta   90.00
_cell.angle_gamma   90.00
#
_symmetry.space_group_name_H-M   'P 1'
#
loop_
_entity.id
_entity.type
_entity.pdbx_description
1 polymer ?
#
loop_
_entity_poly.entity_id
_entity_poly.type
_entity_poly.pdbx_seq_one_letter_code
_entity_poly.pdbx_strand_id
1 'polypeptide(L)'
;MIIPKLENSYENIYKYISHINMDINYKEYYDKFILKYKCLDNIAISEIFGEAFTTPLWDFYTSNVDVTEISSKLFLEKTPYFFLNIPDIYVEIFKCPRILLNACFFCAGVKIEDDDEEIIDDIVEKMNFYTDITQSMILWIKQNTPQICDSLKNYITNKITGKNINFYNFKSKVLTPVQMFLIKSSFTTYLFLNTDEFLHKSENKKKYWYILHDLTLTDTSILSLKKWVLNSKMSIVFILKIVDNSIYVFAIDKHNNENEKYSNNYGLLTILCVKPRFYKLVDNEIIDINTFENIFKNYLKIKKNFSNVSDVEIWINETKNNNKKLYIDNGIIKKSSIKNNGFKNLENKFSDEIIISIGGKCSKMTRRISTTSNI
;
A
#
# COMPACT_ATOMS: atom_id res chain seq x y z
N MET A 1 -16.47 21.03 17.42
CA MET A 1 -16.05 19.67 17.78
C MET A 1 -14.57 19.76 18.08
N ILE A 2 -14.18 19.70 19.35
CA ILE A 2 -12.80 19.93 19.80
C ILE A 2 -12.09 18.57 19.70
N ILE A 3 -11.18 18.45 18.75
CA ILE A 3 -10.35 17.25 18.56
C ILE A 3 -9.14 17.38 19.51
N PRO A 4 -8.75 16.34 20.25
CA PRO A 4 -7.65 16.44 21.20
C PRO A 4 -6.34 16.78 20.49
N LYS A 5 -5.51 17.62 21.11
CA LYS A 5 -4.15 17.93 20.67
C LYS A 5 -3.33 16.64 20.50
N LEU A 6 -2.54 16.58 19.43
CA LEU A 6 -1.62 15.49 19.07
C LEU A 6 -0.62 15.10 20.20
N GLU A 7 -0.46 15.90 21.25
CA GLU A 7 0.37 15.57 22.41
C GLU A 7 -0.06 14.25 23.09
N ASN A 8 -1.35 13.90 23.06
CA ASN A 8 -1.86 12.62 23.58
C ASN A 8 -1.50 11.39 22.71
N SER A 9 -0.98 11.59 21.50
CA SER A 9 -0.57 10.49 20.61
C SER A 9 0.74 9.85 21.07
N TYR A 10 1.71 10.66 21.50
CA TYR A 10 3.05 10.19 21.84
C TYR A 10 3.12 9.46 23.17
N GLU A 11 2.43 9.91 24.22
CA GLU A 11 2.38 9.18 25.51
C GLU A 11 1.81 7.76 25.37
N ASN A 12 0.85 7.58 24.47
CA ASN A 12 0.30 6.26 24.16
C ASN A 12 1.28 5.40 23.36
N ILE A 13 2.09 5.99 22.48
CA ILE A 13 3.18 5.30 21.77
C ILE A 13 4.29 4.91 22.77
N TYR A 14 4.66 5.76 23.73
CA TYR A 14 5.63 5.43 24.78
C TYR A 14 5.18 4.25 25.64
N LYS A 15 3.89 4.21 26.06
CA LYS A 15 3.31 3.05 26.75
C LYS A 15 3.33 1.80 25.86
N TYR A 16 3.04 1.93 24.57
CA TYR A 16 3.06 0.81 23.62
C TYR A 16 4.48 0.26 23.39
N ILE A 17 5.49 1.13 23.27
CA ILE A 17 6.92 0.78 23.17
C ILE A 17 7.38 0.02 24.43
N SER A 18 6.92 0.40 25.62
CA SER A 18 7.29 -0.28 26.88
C SER A 18 6.76 -1.71 26.99
N HIS A 19 5.76 -2.08 26.19
CA HIS A 19 5.16 -3.43 26.17
C HIS A 19 5.66 -4.33 25.03
N ILE A 20 6.34 -3.78 24.02
CA ILE A 20 6.96 -4.56 22.94
C ILE A 20 8.37 -4.96 23.39
N ASN A 21 8.53 -6.25 23.72
CA ASN A 21 9.78 -6.97 24.00
C ASN A 21 11.06 -6.23 23.54
N MET A 22 11.69 -5.50 24.47
CA MET A 22 12.99 -4.86 24.25
C MET A 22 14.14 -5.81 24.61
N ASP A 23 14.26 -6.93 23.90
CA ASP A 23 15.52 -7.71 23.88
C ASP A 23 16.57 -7.05 22.96
N ILE A 24 16.28 -5.87 22.41
CA ILE A 24 17.16 -5.12 21.52
C ILE A 24 18.06 -4.19 22.34
N ASN A 25 19.35 -4.51 22.39
CA ASN A 25 20.34 -3.69 23.07
C ASN A 25 20.76 -2.49 22.21
N TYR A 26 19.95 -1.43 22.20
CA TYR A 26 20.25 -0.19 21.45
C TYR A 26 21.58 0.46 21.86
N LYS A 27 22.03 0.25 23.11
CA LYS A 27 23.31 0.75 23.58
C LYS A 27 24.47 0.13 22.81
N GLU A 28 24.38 -1.15 22.47
CA GLU A 28 25.40 -1.81 21.67
C GLU A 28 25.53 -1.19 20.27
N TYR A 29 24.41 -0.80 19.65
CA TYR A 29 24.44 -0.10 18.35
C TYR A 29 25.07 1.29 18.47
N TYR A 30 24.74 2.04 19.53
CA TYR A 30 25.37 3.32 19.81
C TYR A 30 26.89 3.17 20.00
N ASP A 31 27.32 2.23 20.84
CA ASP A 31 28.74 1.98 21.13
C ASP A 31 29.49 1.58 19.85
N LYS A 32 28.87 0.78 18.96
CA LYS A 32 29.43 0.45 17.63
C LYS A 32 29.61 1.69 16.76
N PHE A 33 28.65 2.61 16.75
CA PHE A 33 28.80 3.86 16.01
C PHE A 33 29.89 4.76 16.57
N ILE A 34 29.98 4.91 17.90
CA ILE A 34 31.05 5.69 18.54
C ILE A 34 32.42 5.09 18.27
N LEU A 35 32.55 3.76 18.31
CA LEU A 35 33.81 3.08 17.96
C LEU A 35 34.25 3.36 16.51
N LYS A 36 33.30 3.49 15.58
CA LYS A 36 33.59 3.70 14.16
C LYS A 36 33.79 5.18 13.78
N TYR A 37 32.92 6.06 14.27
CA TYR A 37 32.84 7.47 13.85
C TYR A 37 33.33 8.46 14.91
N LYS A 38 33.70 7.99 16.10
CA LYS A 38 34.11 8.78 17.30
C LYS A 38 33.00 9.59 17.95
N CYS A 39 32.13 10.22 17.17
CA CYS A 39 30.92 10.90 17.60
C CYS A 39 29.79 10.68 16.60
N LEU A 40 28.56 11.04 16.97
CA LEU A 40 27.39 11.04 16.09
C LEU A 40 26.98 12.48 15.78
N ASP A 41 27.75 13.15 14.93
CA ASP A 41 27.44 14.48 14.39
C ASP A 41 26.74 14.39 13.02
N ASN A 42 26.47 15.54 12.39
CA ASN A 42 25.86 15.59 11.06
C ASN A 42 26.69 14.85 9.99
N ILE A 43 28.03 14.86 10.11
CA ILE A 43 28.91 14.19 9.15
C ILE A 43 28.74 12.68 9.30
N ALA A 44 28.78 12.17 10.54
CA ALA A 44 28.56 10.75 10.82
C ALA A 44 27.17 10.28 10.36
N ILE A 45 26.11 11.07 10.57
CA ILE A 45 24.77 10.75 10.07
C ILE A 45 24.75 10.64 8.55
N SER A 46 25.37 11.59 7.84
CA SER A 46 25.48 11.57 6.39
C SER A 46 26.24 10.32 5.90
N GLU A 47 27.35 9.94 6.56
CA GLU A 47 28.11 8.74 6.20
C GLU A 47 27.33 7.44 6.45
N ILE A 48 26.52 7.37 7.52
CA ILE A 48 25.74 6.18 7.86
C ILE A 48 24.56 6.02 6.90
N PHE A 49 23.75 7.07 6.77
CA PHE A 49 22.43 7.00 6.13
C PHE A 49 22.39 7.59 4.72
N GLY A 50 23.34 8.46 4.38
CA GLY A 50 23.39 9.22 3.13
C GLY A 50 22.91 10.65 3.30
N GLU A 51 23.40 11.54 2.44
CA GLU A 51 23.16 13.00 2.52
C GLU A 51 21.68 13.36 2.61
N ALA A 52 20.82 12.70 1.82
CA ALA A 52 19.38 12.93 1.77
C ALA A 52 18.65 12.69 3.13
N PHE A 53 19.28 11.96 4.05
CA PHE A 53 18.73 11.64 5.37
C PHE A 53 19.30 12.52 6.50
N THR A 54 20.33 13.32 6.20
CA THR A 54 21.09 14.06 7.22
C THR A 54 20.20 15.00 8.00
N THR A 55 19.59 15.99 7.33
CA THR A 55 18.74 16.98 7.99
C THR A 55 17.51 16.35 8.66
N PRO A 56 16.71 15.49 8.00
CA PRO A 56 15.54 14.91 8.65
C PRO A 56 15.87 14.10 9.92
N LEU A 57 16.91 13.26 9.87
CA LEU A 57 17.29 12.43 11.03
C LEU A 57 17.94 13.28 12.12
N TRP A 58 18.76 14.26 11.76
CA TRP A 58 19.37 15.18 12.71
C TRP A 58 18.30 15.95 13.50
N ASP A 59 17.36 16.56 12.80
CA ASP A 59 16.26 17.32 13.41
C ASP A 59 15.42 16.43 14.33
N PHE A 60 15.19 15.17 13.94
CA PHE A 60 14.46 14.20 14.75
C PHE A 60 15.18 13.83 16.06
N TYR A 61 16.48 13.54 15.99
CA TYR A 61 17.27 13.18 17.16
C TYR A 61 17.47 14.37 18.11
N THR A 62 17.73 15.54 17.56
CA THR A 62 18.06 16.75 18.33
C THR A 62 16.83 17.55 18.76
N SER A 63 15.65 17.25 18.20
CA SER A 63 14.43 18.05 18.38
C SER A 63 14.65 19.53 18.06
N ASN A 64 15.52 19.82 17.07
CA ASN A 64 15.98 21.16 16.67
C ASN A 64 16.67 21.97 17.79
N VAL A 65 17.22 21.30 18.80
CA VAL A 65 18.07 21.95 19.81
C VAL A 65 19.48 22.09 19.25
N ASP A 66 20.12 23.23 19.49
CA ASP A 66 21.51 23.48 19.14
C ASP A 66 22.45 22.57 19.96
N VAL A 67 22.68 21.37 19.44
CA VAL A 67 23.65 20.39 19.95
C VAL A 67 24.66 20.09 18.87
N THR A 68 25.89 19.73 19.27
CA THR A 68 26.97 19.40 18.33
C THR A 68 26.99 17.92 17.95
N GLU A 69 26.39 17.06 18.77
CA GLU A 69 26.37 15.61 18.58
C GLU A 69 25.14 14.95 19.24
N ILE A 70 24.75 13.79 18.73
CA ILE A 70 23.69 12.96 19.30
C ILE A 70 24.28 12.16 20.46
N SER A 71 23.94 12.56 21.68
CA SER A 71 24.35 11.85 22.89
C SER A 71 23.76 10.44 22.98
N SER A 72 24.38 9.57 23.78
CA SER A 72 23.86 8.23 24.09
C SER A 72 22.41 8.27 24.60
N LYS A 73 22.08 9.28 25.43
CA LYS A 73 20.72 9.46 25.95
C LYS A 73 19.72 9.71 24.82
N LEU A 74 20.01 10.68 23.94
CA LEU A 74 19.14 10.99 22.80
C LEU A 74 19.01 9.80 21.85
N PHE A 75 20.12 9.10 21.60
CA PHE A 75 20.11 7.92 20.76
C PHE A 75 19.21 6.82 21.33
N LEU A 76 19.36 6.48 22.61
CA LEU A 76 18.57 5.45 23.27
C LEU A 76 17.09 5.81 23.38
N GLU A 77 16.77 7.10 23.51
CA GLU A 77 15.40 7.60 23.56
C GLU A 77 14.72 7.54 22.19
N LYS A 78 15.40 7.96 21.12
CA LYS A 78 14.79 8.17 19.79
C LYS A 78 14.92 6.98 18.84
N THR A 79 15.96 6.16 18.99
CA THR A 79 16.20 5.01 18.09
C THR A 79 15.10 3.94 18.12
N PRO A 80 14.46 3.61 19.26
CA PRO A 80 13.40 2.60 19.29
C PRO A 80 12.23 2.89 18.34
N TYR A 81 11.95 4.16 18.05
CA TYR A 81 10.86 4.56 17.17
C TYR A 81 11.00 4.04 15.73
N PHE A 82 12.23 3.91 15.22
CA PHE A 82 12.46 3.36 13.88
C PHE A 82 12.07 1.89 13.76
N PHE A 83 12.01 1.16 14.87
CA PHE A 83 11.67 -0.26 14.89
C PHE A 83 10.15 -0.49 14.93
N LEU A 84 9.36 0.56 15.18
CA LEU A 84 7.90 0.49 15.19
C LEU A 84 7.34 0.33 13.78
N ASN A 85 6.17 -0.32 13.68
CA ASN A 85 5.46 -0.49 12.41
C ASN A 85 4.38 0.58 12.25
N ILE A 86 4.76 1.84 12.37
CA ILE A 86 3.85 2.99 12.35
C ILE A 86 4.40 4.04 11.37
N PRO A 87 3.67 4.42 10.31
CA PRO A 87 4.17 5.38 9.32
C PRO A 87 4.29 6.80 9.90
N ASP A 88 3.55 7.10 10.96
CA ASP A 88 3.45 8.41 11.62
C ASP A 88 4.84 8.96 12.02
N ILE A 89 5.77 8.11 12.45
CA ILE A 89 7.14 8.53 12.80
C ILE A 89 7.89 9.10 11.58
N TYR A 90 7.72 8.50 10.41
CA TYR A 90 8.40 8.95 9.19
C TYR A 90 7.76 10.22 8.63
N VAL A 91 6.45 10.40 8.83
CA VAL A 91 5.79 11.67 8.52
C VAL A 91 6.37 12.79 9.41
N GLU A 92 6.57 12.53 10.70
CA GLU A 92 7.17 13.50 11.62
C GLU A 92 8.62 13.85 11.28
N ILE A 93 9.42 12.86 10.87
CA ILE A 93 10.82 13.06 10.49
C ILE A 93 10.94 13.90 9.22
N PHE A 94 10.18 13.55 8.16
CA PHE A 94 10.39 14.14 6.84
C PHE A 94 9.53 15.40 6.60
N LYS A 95 8.37 15.52 7.25
CA LYS A 95 7.42 16.67 7.28
C LYS A 95 6.86 17.16 5.94
N CYS A 96 7.55 16.90 4.84
CA CYS A 96 7.20 17.28 3.48
C CYS A 96 6.86 16.02 2.68
N PRO A 97 5.68 15.96 2.02
CA PRO A 97 5.27 14.81 1.21
C PRO A 97 6.31 14.39 0.17
N ARG A 98 6.85 15.36 -0.58
CA ARG A 98 7.82 15.09 -1.66
C ARG A 98 9.12 14.50 -1.12
N ILE A 99 9.63 15.02 0.00
CA ILE A 99 10.85 14.51 0.63
C ILE A 99 10.61 13.10 1.17
N LEU A 100 9.48 12.85 1.83
CA LEU A 100 9.11 11.52 2.32
C LEU A 100 9.02 10.49 1.17
N LEU A 101 8.32 10.83 0.10
CA LEU A 101 8.17 9.93 -1.06
C LEU A 101 9.52 9.61 -1.70
N ASN A 102 10.36 10.63 -1.93
CA ASN A 102 11.71 10.44 -2.47
C ASN A 102 12.55 9.52 -1.58
N ALA A 103 12.47 9.68 -0.26
CA ALA A 103 13.14 8.80 0.69
C ALA A 103 12.63 7.36 0.60
N CYS A 104 11.31 7.16 0.52
CA CYS A 104 10.70 5.84 0.34
C CYS A 104 11.16 5.16 -0.96
N PHE A 105 11.15 5.88 -2.09
CA PHE A 105 11.62 5.34 -3.38
C PHE A 105 13.10 5.00 -3.35
N PHE A 106 13.95 5.91 -2.85
CA PHE A 106 15.38 5.68 -2.71
C PHE A 106 15.69 4.44 -1.88
N CYS A 107 15.05 4.32 -0.71
CA CYS A 107 15.24 3.17 0.19
C CYS A 107 14.74 1.85 -0.42
N ALA A 108 13.75 1.91 -1.33
CA ALA A 108 13.30 0.76 -2.08
C ALA A 108 14.25 0.37 -3.24
N GLY A 109 15.23 1.21 -3.57
CA GLY A 109 16.08 1.04 -4.75
C GLY A 109 15.36 1.40 -6.05
N VAL A 110 14.32 2.23 -5.96
CA VAL A 110 13.53 2.71 -7.09
C VAL A 110 14.13 4.01 -7.60
N LYS A 111 14.43 4.06 -8.89
CA LYS A 111 14.83 5.28 -9.57
C LYS A 111 13.59 5.94 -10.16
N ILE A 112 13.40 7.22 -9.88
CA ILE A 112 12.33 8.05 -10.45
C ILE A 112 12.71 8.36 -11.91
N GLU A 113 11.76 8.19 -12.82
CA GLU A 113 11.87 8.55 -14.23
C GLU A 113 10.99 9.78 -14.54
N ASP A 114 11.24 10.46 -15.66
CA ASP A 114 10.51 11.70 -15.99
C ASP A 114 8.98 11.49 -16.09
N ASP A 115 8.56 10.31 -16.57
CA ASP A 115 7.14 9.93 -16.68
C ASP A 115 6.46 9.67 -15.31
N ASP A 116 7.24 9.61 -14.22
CA ASP A 116 6.72 9.42 -12.86
C ASP A 116 6.40 10.75 -12.16
N GLU A 117 6.82 11.89 -12.70
CA GLU A 117 6.62 13.20 -12.05
C GLU A 117 5.13 13.54 -11.91
N GLU A 118 4.31 13.26 -12.93
CA GLU A 118 2.87 13.53 -12.91
C GLU A 118 2.15 12.76 -11.79
N ILE A 119 2.49 11.48 -11.60
CA ILE A 119 1.88 10.66 -10.55
C ILE A 119 2.39 11.05 -9.16
N ILE A 120 3.66 11.43 -9.03
CA ILE A 120 4.21 11.91 -7.76
C ILE A 120 3.57 13.23 -7.35
N ASP A 121 3.39 14.17 -8.28
CA ASP A 121 2.76 15.46 -8.01
C ASP A 121 1.28 15.32 -7.61
N ASP A 122 0.53 14.45 -8.29
CA ASP A 122 -0.86 14.11 -7.91
C ASP A 122 -0.93 13.54 -6.48
N ILE A 123 0.03 12.70 -6.08
CA ILE A 123 0.11 12.17 -4.71
C ILE A 123 0.48 13.26 -3.71
N VAL A 124 1.46 14.11 -4.02
CA VAL A 124 1.88 15.22 -3.17
C VAL A 124 0.74 16.21 -2.94
N GLU A 125 -0.04 16.53 -3.97
CA GLU A 125 -1.24 17.37 -3.85
C GLU A 125 -2.25 16.75 -2.87
N LYS A 126 -2.52 15.45 -3.01
CA LYS A 126 -3.44 14.72 -2.10
C LYS A 126 -2.92 14.65 -0.66
N MET A 127 -1.61 14.49 -0.48
CA MET A 127 -0.97 14.53 0.84
C MET A 127 -1.01 15.93 1.46
N ASN A 128 -1.16 17.00 0.68
CA ASN A 128 -1.29 18.39 1.15
C ASN A 128 -2.74 18.89 1.23
N PHE A 129 -3.73 18.01 1.09
CA PHE A 129 -5.13 18.40 0.96
C PHE A 129 -5.70 19.16 2.18
N TYR A 130 -5.31 18.79 3.41
CA TYR A 130 -5.75 19.49 4.61
C TYR A 130 -4.76 20.57 5.07
N THR A 131 -5.26 21.52 5.88
CA THR A 131 -4.42 22.55 6.52
C THR A 131 -3.33 21.97 7.42
N ASP A 132 -3.60 20.83 8.06
CA ASP A 132 -2.60 20.05 8.78
C ASP A 132 -1.99 19.02 7.81
N ILE A 133 -0.81 19.36 7.29
CA ILE A 133 -0.06 18.53 6.34
C ILE A 133 0.28 17.17 6.96
N THR A 134 0.67 17.13 8.24
CA THR A 134 1.02 15.88 8.95
C THR A 134 -0.20 14.95 8.99
N GLN A 135 -1.35 15.47 9.39
CA GLN A 135 -2.59 14.69 9.44
C GLN A 135 -3.00 14.21 8.04
N SER A 136 -2.86 15.07 7.04
CA SER A 136 -3.19 14.78 5.65
C SER A 136 -2.31 13.66 5.07
N MET A 137 -0.99 13.72 5.30
CA MET A 137 -0.04 12.67 4.93
C MET A 137 -0.39 11.33 5.59
N ILE A 138 -0.60 11.32 6.91
CA ILE A 138 -0.93 10.10 7.66
C ILE A 138 -2.23 9.47 7.14
N LEU A 139 -3.26 10.28 6.92
CA LEU A 139 -4.55 9.80 6.41
C LEU A 139 -4.38 9.19 5.02
N TRP A 140 -3.69 9.89 4.11
CA TRP A 140 -3.47 9.41 2.77
C TRP A 140 -2.70 8.08 2.75
N ILE A 141 -1.61 7.98 3.54
CA ILE A 141 -0.81 6.76 3.66
C ILE A 141 -1.68 5.60 4.16
N LYS A 142 -2.43 5.80 5.25
CA LYS A 142 -3.26 4.75 5.86
C LYS A 142 -4.35 4.25 4.90
N GLN A 143 -4.90 5.13 4.06
CA GLN A 143 -5.95 4.77 3.10
C GLN A 143 -5.40 4.12 1.82
N ASN A 144 -4.35 4.69 1.22
CA ASN A 144 -3.92 4.34 -0.14
C ASN A 144 -2.70 3.42 -0.16
N THR A 145 -1.72 3.64 0.70
CA THR A 145 -0.42 2.94 0.65
C THR A 145 0.14 2.68 2.06
N PRO A 146 -0.52 1.85 2.89
CA PRO A 146 -0.17 1.69 4.30
C PRO A 146 1.27 1.21 4.53
N GLN A 147 1.90 0.59 3.52
CA GLN A 147 3.25 0.02 3.56
C GLN A 147 4.29 0.87 2.81
N ILE A 148 3.97 2.12 2.46
CA ILE A 148 4.89 2.97 1.70
C ILE A 148 6.21 3.24 2.42
N CYS A 149 6.18 3.28 3.76
CA CYS A 149 7.36 3.53 4.58
C CYS A 149 8.16 2.26 4.95
N ASP A 150 7.75 1.07 4.52
CA ASP A 150 8.39 -0.19 4.94
C ASP A 150 9.84 -0.29 4.45
N SER A 151 10.09 0.12 3.20
CA SER A 151 11.46 0.13 2.65
C SER A 151 12.33 1.16 3.37
N LEU A 152 11.78 2.32 3.71
CA LEU A 152 12.46 3.36 4.49
C LEU A 152 12.82 2.87 5.90
N LYS A 153 11.86 2.24 6.58
CA LYS A 153 12.08 1.58 7.88
C LYS A 153 13.19 0.55 7.81
N ASN A 154 13.10 -0.37 6.84
CA ASN A 154 14.08 -1.44 6.68
C ASN A 154 15.46 -0.87 6.38
N TYR A 155 15.56 0.18 5.58
CA TYR A 155 16.82 0.86 5.31
C TYR A 155 17.44 1.43 6.59
N ILE A 156 16.70 2.26 7.33
CA ILE A 156 17.20 2.89 8.57
C ILE A 156 17.59 1.85 9.61
N THR A 157 16.73 0.87 9.87
CA THR A 157 16.99 -0.18 10.87
C THR A 157 18.14 -1.10 10.47
N ASN A 158 18.30 -1.44 9.19
CA ASN A 158 19.46 -2.21 8.72
C ASN A 158 20.76 -1.41 8.82
N LYS A 159 20.74 -0.10 8.56
CA LYS A 159 21.90 0.78 8.79
C LYS A 159 22.32 0.86 10.26
N ILE A 160 21.34 0.94 11.17
CA ILE A 160 21.58 0.92 12.63
C ILE A 160 22.15 -0.43 13.09
N THR A 161 21.58 -1.52 12.60
CA THR A 161 21.96 -2.88 13.03
C THR A 161 23.16 -3.47 12.28
N GLY A 162 23.65 -2.80 11.24
CA GLY A 162 24.75 -3.28 10.39
C GLY A 162 24.36 -4.46 9.49
N LYS A 163 23.07 -4.62 9.16
CA LYS A 163 22.55 -5.69 8.29
C LYS A 163 22.61 -5.29 6.82
N ASN A 164 22.73 -6.29 5.96
CA ASN A 164 22.68 -6.08 4.51
C ASN A 164 21.28 -5.67 4.06
N ILE A 165 21.22 -4.63 3.21
CA ILE A 165 19.98 -4.17 2.60
C ILE A 165 19.73 -4.97 1.32
N ASN A 166 18.55 -5.57 1.22
CA ASN A 166 18.10 -6.23 0.00
C ASN A 166 17.10 -5.32 -0.71
N PHE A 167 17.37 -4.98 -1.96
CA PHE A 167 16.43 -4.23 -2.79
C PHE A 167 15.43 -5.17 -3.46
N TYR A 168 14.20 -4.67 -3.65
CA TYR A 168 13.14 -5.41 -4.32
C TYR A 168 13.29 -5.30 -5.84
N ASN A 169 12.83 -6.33 -6.55
CA ASN A 169 12.72 -6.26 -8.01
C ASN A 169 11.35 -5.65 -8.39
N PHE A 170 11.38 -4.54 -9.12
CA PHE A 170 10.20 -3.82 -9.62
C PHE A 170 10.01 -3.91 -11.14
N LYS A 171 10.72 -4.83 -11.81
CA LYS A 171 10.67 -4.96 -13.28
C LYS A 171 9.28 -5.37 -13.77
N SER A 172 8.60 -4.48 -14.47
CA SER A 172 7.36 -4.70 -15.23
C SER A 172 7.56 -4.17 -16.65
N LYS A 173 6.80 -4.68 -17.62
CA LYS A 173 6.72 -4.13 -18.98
C LYS A 173 5.64 -3.04 -19.09
N VAL A 174 4.62 -3.09 -18.24
CA VAL A 174 3.51 -2.13 -18.25
C VAL A 174 3.77 -0.93 -17.34
N LEU A 175 4.40 -1.16 -16.19
CA LEU A 175 4.57 -0.15 -15.14
C LEU A 175 6.02 0.28 -15.00
N THR A 176 6.20 1.56 -14.64
CA THR A 176 7.48 2.05 -14.14
C THR A 176 7.80 1.44 -12.77
N PRO A 177 9.07 1.44 -12.35
CA PRO A 177 9.45 1.00 -11.01
C PRO A 177 8.72 1.75 -9.87
N VAL A 178 8.49 3.07 -10.03
CA VAL A 178 7.73 3.90 -9.07
C VAL A 178 6.29 3.42 -8.96
N GLN A 179 5.61 3.24 -10.10
CA GLN A 179 4.22 2.78 -10.11
C GLN A 179 4.10 1.39 -9.46
N MET A 180 4.99 0.46 -9.82
CA MET A 180 5.01 -0.88 -9.23
C MET A 180 5.27 -0.84 -7.72
N PHE A 181 6.14 0.06 -7.24
CA PHE A 181 6.36 0.26 -5.80
C PHE A 181 5.08 0.75 -5.11
N LEU A 182 4.42 1.78 -5.64
CA LEU A 182 3.19 2.33 -5.08
C LEU A 182 2.08 1.26 -4.98
N ILE A 183 1.88 0.48 -6.04
CA ILE A 183 0.94 -0.63 -6.07
C ILE A 183 1.25 -1.67 -5.00
N LYS A 184 2.52 -2.08 -4.89
CA LYS A 184 2.95 -3.05 -3.87
C LYS A 184 2.68 -2.55 -2.46
N SER A 185 2.93 -1.26 -2.22
CA SER A 185 2.67 -0.61 -0.94
C SER A 185 1.18 -0.37 -0.64
N SER A 186 0.29 -0.49 -1.64
CA SER A 186 -1.16 -0.35 -1.49
C SER A 186 -1.88 -1.59 -0.99
N PHE A 187 -1.33 -2.78 -1.23
CA PHE A 187 -1.97 -4.04 -0.87
C PHE A 187 -1.73 -4.41 0.60
N THR A 188 -2.64 -5.17 1.19
CA THR A 188 -2.52 -5.65 2.57
C THR A 188 -1.34 -6.61 2.74
N THR A 189 -0.82 -6.72 3.95
CA THR A 189 0.47 -7.36 4.29
C THR A 189 0.50 -8.85 3.95
N TYR A 190 -0.65 -9.52 4.07
CA TYR A 190 -0.82 -10.93 3.72
C TYR A 190 -0.55 -11.21 2.24
N LEU A 191 -0.90 -10.24 1.41
CA LEU A 191 -0.89 -10.37 -0.03
C LEU A 191 0.54 -10.34 -0.59
N PHE A 192 1.40 -9.40 -0.16
CA PHE A 192 2.56 -9.06 -1.00
C PHE A 192 3.85 -8.59 -0.31
N LEU A 193 3.83 -8.27 0.99
CA LEU A 193 5.01 -7.87 1.75
C LEU A 193 5.07 -8.64 3.06
N ASN A 194 6.07 -9.52 3.19
CA ASN A 194 6.31 -10.30 4.41
C ASN A 194 6.92 -9.35 5.48
N THR A 195 6.11 -8.46 6.07
CA THR A 195 6.59 -7.60 7.16
C THR A 195 6.78 -8.37 8.47
N ASP A 196 6.24 -9.59 8.54
CA ASP A 196 6.32 -10.49 9.71
C ASP A 196 7.64 -11.27 9.81
N GLU A 197 8.66 -10.96 9.00
CA GLU A 197 10.03 -11.33 9.37
C GLU A 197 10.50 -10.45 10.53
N PHE A 198 9.93 -10.72 11.70
CA PHE A 198 10.49 -10.35 12.98
C PHE A 198 12.00 -10.59 12.94
N LEU A 199 12.70 -9.49 13.24
CA LEU A 199 14.11 -9.18 13.38
C LEU A 199 15.18 -10.27 13.55
N HIS A 200 14.89 -11.57 13.74
CA HIS A 200 15.93 -12.56 14.04
C HIS A 200 15.75 -13.99 13.51
N LYS A 201 14.64 -14.39 12.87
CA LYS A 201 14.50 -15.81 12.46
C LYS A 201 13.70 -16.02 11.18
N SER A 202 14.33 -15.84 10.02
CA SER A 202 14.35 -16.83 8.93
C SER A 202 14.79 -16.18 7.63
N GLU A 203 16.07 -16.30 7.26
CA GLU A 203 16.59 -15.89 5.95
C GLU A 203 16.02 -16.70 4.76
N ASN A 204 15.02 -17.58 4.99
CA ASN A 204 14.71 -18.69 4.09
C ASN A 204 13.34 -18.65 3.41
N LYS A 205 12.50 -17.62 3.59
CA LYS A 205 11.21 -17.55 2.89
C LYS A 205 10.90 -16.17 2.32
N LYS A 206 11.78 -15.70 1.44
CA LYS A 206 11.50 -14.54 0.59
C LYS A 206 10.30 -14.84 -0.32
N LYS A 207 9.16 -14.24 0.00
CA LYS A 207 7.99 -14.10 -0.87
C LYS A 207 8.34 -13.08 -1.96
N TYR A 208 8.42 -13.54 -3.21
CA TYR A 208 8.74 -12.68 -4.34
C TYR A 208 7.52 -12.62 -5.27
N TRP A 209 7.29 -11.44 -5.83
CA TRP A 209 6.38 -11.29 -6.97
C TRP A 209 7.01 -11.95 -8.18
N TYR A 210 6.28 -12.88 -8.78
CA TYR A 210 6.65 -13.48 -10.05
C TYR A 210 5.57 -13.18 -11.07
N ILE A 211 6.01 -12.80 -12.27
CA ILE A 211 5.15 -12.77 -13.44
C ILE A 211 4.82 -14.23 -13.75
N LEU A 212 3.56 -14.62 -13.57
CA LEU A 212 3.08 -15.92 -14.04
C LEU A 212 3.07 -15.92 -15.56
N HIS A 213 2.51 -14.86 -16.12
CA HIS A 213 2.32 -14.71 -17.55
C HIS A 213 2.41 -13.25 -17.95
N ASP A 214 3.11 -13.05 -19.06
CA ASP A 214 3.26 -11.80 -19.77
C ASP A 214 2.61 -12.03 -21.14
N LEU A 215 1.35 -11.63 -21.26
CA LEU A 215 0.52 -11.97 -22.41
C LEU A 215 0.29 -10.71 -23.24
N THR A 216 0.87 -10.68 -24.44
CA THR A 216 0.32 -9.86 -25.52
C THR A 216 -1.06 -10.41 -25.87
N LEU A 217 -2.07 -9.55 -25.77
CA LEU A 217 -3.49 -9.87 -25.53
C LEU A 217 -4.27 -10.47 -26.71
N THR A 218 -3.62 -11.14 -27.66
CA THR A 218 -4.35 -11.71 -28.80
C THR A 218 -5.23 -12.92 -28.42
N ASP A 219 -5.03 -13.54 -27.24
CA ASP A 219 -5.70 -14.81 -26.87
C ASP A 219 -6.36 -14.87 -25.47
N THR A 220 -6.49 -13.76 -24.74
CA THR A 220 -7.05 -13.78 -23.35
C THR A 220 -8.48 -13.27 -23.26
N SER A 221 -9.42 -14.14 -22.87
CA SER A 221 -10.83 -13.80 -22.63
C SER A 221 -11.14 -13.59 -21.14
N ILE A 222 -12.27 -12.93 -20.80
CA ILE A 222 -12.70 -12.76 -19.39
C ILE A 222 -12.88 -14.13 -18.73
N LEU A 223 -13.34 -15.11 -19.50
CA LEU A 223 -13.47 -16.50 -19.08
C LEU A 223 -12.11 -17.12 -18.72
N SER A 224 -11.04 -16.78 -19.44
CA SER A 224 -9.69 -17.24 -19.12
C SER A 224 -9.22 -16.66 -17.78
N LEU A 225 -9.36 -15.34 -17.56
CA LEU A 225 -8.99 -14.71 -16.28
C LEU A 225 -9.83 -15.25 -15.12
N LYS A 226 -11.14 -15.41 -15.31
CA LYS A 226 -12.04 -16.00 -14.32
C LYS A 226 -11.60 -17.41 -13.94
N LYS A 227 -11.25 -18.26 -14.92
CA LYS A 227 -10.72 -19.61 -14.66
C LYS A 227 -9.44 -19.57 -13.85
N TRP A 228 -8.55 -18.64 -14.15
CA TRP A 228 -7.30 -18.44 -13.41
C TRP A 228 -7.55 -18.12 -11.95
N VAL A 229 -8.41 -17.15 -11.68
CA VAL A 229 -8.79 -16.78 -10.31
C VAL A 229 -9.45 -17.96 -9.60
N LEU A 230 -10.43 -18.63 -10.22
CA LEU A 230 -11.14 -19.76 -9.62
C LEU A 230 -10.22 -20.94 -9.30
N ASN A 231 -9.27 -21.26 -10.20
CA ASN A 231 -8.37 -22.40 -10.02
C ASN A 231 -7.18 -22.09 -9.11
N SER A 232 -6.84 -20.81 -8.95
CA SER A 232 -5.76 -20.41 -8.06
C SER A 232 -6.13 -20.62 -6.60
N LYS A 233 -5.16 -21.15 -5.85
CA LYS A 233 -5.17 -21.20 -4.37
C LYS A 233 -4.46 -20.00 -3.75
N MET A 234 -3.97 -19.09 -4.58
CA MET A 234 -3.14 -17.96 -4.23
C MET A 234 -3.79 -16.67 -4.70
N SER A 235 -3.39 -15.59 -4.06
CA SER A 235 -3.78 -14.25 -4.44
C SER A 235 -3.12 -13.88 -5.77
N ILE A 236 -3.89 -13.26 -6.65
CA ILE A 236 -3.45 -12.90 -8.01
C ILE A 236 -3.60 -11.40 -8.17
N VAL A 237 -2.61 -10.76 -8.79
CA VAL A 237 -2.67 -9.37 -9.24
C VAL A 237 -2.66 -9.35 -10.75
N PHE A 238 -3.53 -8.53 -11.30
CA PHE A 238 -3.61 -8.27 -12.72
C PHE A 238 -3.33 -6.80 -12.97
N ILE A 239 -2.46 -6.53 -13.93
CA ILE A 239 -2.06 -5.19 -14.35
C ILE A 239 -2.52 -5.03 -15.77
N LEU A 240 -3.40 -4.06 -16.01
CA LEU A 240 -4.08 -3.86 -17.27
C LEU A 240 -3.72 -2.50 -17.83
N LYS A 241 -3.21 -2.48 -19.07
CA LYS A 241 -3.07 -1.26 -19.85
C LYS A 241 -4.20 -1.16 -20.87
N ILE A 242 -4.94 -0.06 -20.83
CA ILE A 242 -6.03 0.23 -21.75
C ILE A 242 -5.45 0.94 -22.98
N VAL A 243 -6.11 0.82 -24.14
CA VAL A 243 -5.68 1.46 -25.40
C VAL A 243 -5.57 2.99 -25.29
N ASP A 244 -6.31 3.62 -24.37
CA ASP A 244 -6.21 5.05 -24.06
C ASP A 244 -5.06 5.40 -23.09
N ASN A 245 -4.17 4.43 -22.84
CA ASN A 245 -3.02 4.53 -21.92
C ASN A 245 -3.39 4.60 -20.43
N SER A 246 -4.67 4.42 -20.05
CA SER A 246 -5.05 4.23 -18.65
C SER A 246 -4.49 2.91 -18.13
N ILE A 247 -4.12 2.88 -16.86
CA ILE A 247 -3.57 1.68 -16.21
C ILE A 247 -4.38 1.39 -14.96
N TYR A 248 -4.89 0.16 -14.90
CA TYR A 248 -5.63 -0.35 -13.76
C TYR A 248 -4.96 -1.60 -13.22
N VAL A 249 -4.94 -1.71 -11.90
CA VAL A 249 -4.48 -2.90 -11.23
C VAL A 249 -5.62 -3.42 -10.39
N PHE A 250 -5.88 -4.72 -10.44
CA PHE A 250 -6.78 -5.32 -9.48
C PHE A 250 -6.16 -6.59 -8.91
N ALA A 251 -6.38 -6.79 -7.62
CA ALA A 251 -5.94 -7.95 -6.88
C ALA A 251 -7.14 -8.67 -6.31
N ILE A 252 -7.05 -10.00 -6.30
CA ILE A 252 -8.03 -10.85 -5.65
C ILE A 252 -7.30 -11.72 -4.64
N ASP A 253 -7.64 -11.57 -3.37
CA ASP A 253 -7.24 -12.47 -2.31
C ASP A 253 -8.29 -13.54 -2.06
N LYS A 254 -7.88 -14.78 -1.87
CA LYS A 254 -8.76 -15.90 -1.47
C LYS A 254 -8.58 -16.32 -0.02
N HIS A 255 -7.62 -15.72 0.67
CA HIS A 255 -7.41 -15.95 2.11
C HIS A 255 -7.97 -14.76 2.88
N ASN A 256 -8.73 -15.03 3.94
CA ASN A 256 -9.08 -14.00 4.90
C ASN A 256 -7.91 -13.81 5.89
N ASN A 257 -7.86 -12.65 6.57
CA ASN A 257 -6.84 -12.28 7.56
C ASN A 257 -6.62 -13.33 8.68
N GLU A 258 -7.56 -14.26 8.87
CA GLU A 258 -7.56 -15.31 9.90
C GLU A 258 -7.14 -16.71 9.39
N ASN A 259 -6.54 -16.83 8.20
CA ASN A 259 -6.25 -18.12 7.53
C ASN A 259 -7.49 -18.95 7.14
N GLU A 260 -8.70 -18.39 7.30
CA GLU A 260 -9.90 -18.98 6.74
C GLU A 260 -9.94 -18.75 5.22
N LYS A 261 -10.08 -19.83 4.47
CA LYS A 261 -10.30 -19.74 3.02
C LYS A 261 -11.71 -19.27 2.79
N TYR A 262 -11.88 -18.21 2.02
CA TYR A 262 -13.17 -17.95 1.39
C TYR A 262 -13.60 -19.22 0.64
N SER A 263 -14.90 -19.53 0.67
CA SER A 263 -15.42 -20.64 -0.13
C SER A 263 -14.97 -20.48 -1.60
N ASN A 264 -14.84 -21.57 -2.35
CA ASN A 264 -14.14 -21.61 -3.66
C ASN A 264 -14.45 -20.45 -4.64
N ASN A 265 -15.62 -19.83 -4.51
CA ASN A 265 -16.12 -18.79 -5.39
C ASN A 265 -16.00 -17.36 -4.84
N TYR A 266 -15.52 -17.12 -3.62
CA TYR A 266 -15.41 -15.78 -3.05
C TYR A 266 -13.96 -15.33 -2.87
N GLY A 267 -13.74 -14.02 -2.83
CA GLY A 267 -12.44 -13.41 -2.54
C GLY A 267 -12.56 -11.92 -2.20
N LEU A 268 -11.48 -11.35 -1.66
CA LEU A 268 -11.33 -9.92 -1.40
C LEU A 268 -10.77 -9.23 -2.64
N LEU A 269 -11.53 -8.29 -3.18
CA LEU A 269 -11.16 -7.48 -4.32
C LEU A 269 -10.56 -6.16 -3.88
N THR A 270 -9.41 -5.81 -4.46
CA THR A 270 -8.87 -4.46 -4.43
C THR A 270 -8.66 -4.00 -5.86
N ILE A 271 -9.11 -2.79 -6.21
CA ILE A 271 -8.87 -2.17 -7.51
C ILE A 271 -8.16 -0.83 -7.29
N LEU A 272 -7.07 -0.62 -8.03
CA LEU A 272 -6.29 0.61 -8.10
C LEU A 272 -6.39 1.19 -9.51
N CYS A 273 -6.62 2.49 -9.60
CA CYS A 273 -6.26 3.26 -10.79
C CYS A 273 -4.83 3.77 -10.57
N VAL A 274 -3.95 3.51 -11.55
CA VAL A 274 -2.56 3.96 -11.52
C VAL A 274 -2.38 5.15 -12.47
N LYS A 275 -3.03 5.08 -13.63
CA LYS A 275 -3.07 6.14 -14.64
C LYS A 275 -4.52 6.30 -15.13
N PRO A 276 -5.06 7.53 -15.26
CA PRO A 276 -4.39 8.83 -15.22
C PRO A 276 -4.03 9.37 -13.83
N ARG A 277 -4.63 8.87 -12.75
CA ARG A 277 -4.35 9.33 -11.39
C ARG A 277 -4.25 8.15 -10.44
N PHE A 278 -3.44 8.27 -9.39
CA PHE A 278 -3.25 7.18 -8.45
C PHE A 278 -4.29 7.20 -7.32
N TYR A 279 -5.15 6.18 -7.25
CA TYR A 279 -6.13 6.04 -6.17
C TYR A 279 -6.72 4.63 -6.11
N LYS A 280 -7.22 4.24 -4.93
CA LYS A 280 -8.04 3.04 -4.74
C LYS A 280 -9.48 3.27 -5.20
N LEU A 281 -9.95 2.43 -6.14
CA LEU A 281 -11.34 2.37 -6.60
C LEU A 281 -12.19 1.46 -5.71
N VAL A 282 -11.62 0.33 -5.30
CA VAL A 282 -12.25 -0.67 -4.43
C VAL A 282 -11.20 -1.15 -3.45
N ASP A 283 -11.55 -1.27 -2.17
CA ASP A 283 -10.63 -1.69 -1.11
C ASP A 283 -11.25 -2.84 -0.29
N ASN A 284 -10.66 -4.03 -0.40
CA ASN A 284 -11.04 -5.24 0.34
C ASN A 284 -12.54 -5.59 0.30
N GLU A 285 -13.18 -5.42 -0.87
CA GLU A 285 -14.60 -5.80 -1.05
C GLU A 285 -14.72 -7.31 -1.22
N ILE A 286 -15.59 -7.97 -0.45
CA ILE A 286 -15.88 -9.39 -0.64
C ILE A 286 -16.74 -9.56 -1.88
N ILE A 287 -16.24 -10.30 -2.86
CA ILE A 287 -16.92 -10.52 -4.14
C ILE A 287 -17.17 -12.01 -4.40
N ASP A 288 -18.25 -12.32 -5.11
CA ASP A 288 -18.39 -13.60 -5.80
C ASP A 288 -17.65 -13.53 -7.14
N ILE A 289 -16.60 -14.34 -7.29
CA ILE A 289 -15.77 -14.49 -8.50
C ILE A 289 -16.66 -14.91 -9.70
N ASN A 290 -17.85 -15.45 -9.49
CA ASN A 290 -18.77 -15.69 -10.59
C ASN A 290 -19.27 -14.41 -11.27
N THR A 291 -19.33 -13.30 -10.52
CA THR A 291 -19.77 -11.97 -10.98
C THR A 291 -18.63 -11.12 -11.56
N PHE A 292 -17.46 -11.73 -11.82
CA PHE A 292 -16.25 -11.03 -12.25
C PHE A 292 -16.41 -10.19 -13.53
N GLU A 293 -17.27 -10.61 -14.46
CA GLU A 293 -17.64 -9.82 -15.64
C GLU A 293 -18.28 -8.48 -15.27
N ASN A 294 -19.09 -8.43 -14.21
CA ASN A 294 -19.73 -7.20 -13.74
C ASN A 294 -18.68 -6.24 -13.16
N ILE A 295 -17.66 -6.75 -12.46
CA ILE A 295 -16.56 -5.92 -11.94
C ILE A 295 -15.81 -5.25 -13.09
N PHE A 296 -15.43 -6.03 -14.12
CA PHE A 296 -14.78 -5.49 -15.31
C PHE A 296 -15.62 -4.47 -16.06
N LYS A 297 -16.93 -4.71 -16.16
CA LYS A 297 -17.84 -3.81 -16.85
C LYS A 297 -18.08 -2.51 -16.06
N ASN A 298 -18.32 -2.63 -14.75
CA ASN A 298 -18.77 -1.52 -13.91
C ASN A 298 -17.61 -0.62 -13.48
N TYR A 299 -16.48 -1.19 -13.10
CA TYR A 299 -15.34 -0.42 -12.58
C TYR A 299 -14.30 -0.12 -13.66
N LEU A 300 -13.95 -1.13 -14.47
CA LEU A 300 -12.82 -1.06 -15.41
C LEU A 300 -13.22 -0.73 -16.85
N LYS A 301 -14.54 -0.69 -17.14
CA LYS A 301 -15.12 -0.46 -18.48
C LYS A 301 -14.47 -1.31 -19.59
N ILE A 302 -14.06 -2.54 -19.25
CA ILE A 302 -13.45 -3.46 -20.23
C ILE A 302 -14.53 -4.02 -21.14
N LYS A 303 -14.30 -3.96 -22.46
CA LYS A 303 -15.19 -4.55 -23.46
C LYS A 303 -15.11 -6.07 -23.37
N LYS A 304 -16.22 -6.77 -23.65
CA LYS A 304 -16.34 -8.25 -23.48
C LYS A 304 -15.19 -9.08 -24.09
N ASN A 305 -14.55 -8.58 -25.15
CA ASN A 305 -13.48 -9.26 -25.85
C ASN A 305 -12.08 -8.68 -25.55
N PHE A 306 -11.90 -7.90 -24.48
CA PHE A 306 -10.67 -7.17 -24.18
C PHE A 306 -10.18 -6.25 -25.32
N SER A 307 -11.06 -5.90 -26.26
CA SER A 307 -10.67 -5.14 -27.46
C SER A 307 -10.19 -3.70 -27.17
N ASN A 308 -10.37 -3.22 -25.95
CA ASN A 308 -9.84 -1.95 -25.46
C ASN A 308 -8.67 -2.11 -24.48
N VAL A 309 -8.12 -3.30 -24.31
CA VAL A 309 -6.94 -3.55 -23.47
C VAL A 309 -5.76 -3.86 -24.38
N SER A 310 -4.65 -3.15 -24.20
CA SER A 310 -3.44 -3.34 -25.00
C SER A 310 -2.53 -4.40 -24.38
N ASP A 311 -2.39 -4.41 -23.05
CA ASP A 311 -1.45 -5.26 -22.33
C ASP A 311 -2.04 -5.79 -21.03
N VAL A 312 -1.70 -7.05 -20.68
CA VAL A 312 -2.04 -7.68 -19.40
C VAL A 312 -0.79 -8.33 -18.83
N GLU A 313 -0.47 -8.00 -17.58
CA GLU A 313 0.46 -8.79 -16.77
C GLU A 313 -0.29 -9.48 -15.63
N ILE A 314 0.04 -10.75 -15.40
CA ILE A 314 -0.50 -11.53 -14.30
C ILE A 314 0.62 -11.88 -13.34
N TRP A 315 0.46 -11.45 -12.09
CA TRP A 315 1.43 -11.58 -11.03
C TRP A 315 0.86 -12.42 -9.88
N ILE A 316 1.73 -13.24 -9.29
CA ILE A 316 1.42 -13.96 -8.05
C ILE A 316 2.51 -13.75 -7.01
N ASN A 317 2.15 -14.03 -5.76
CA ASN A 317 3.09 -14.17 -4.67
C ASN A 317 3.29 -15.65 -4.35
N GLU A 318 4.46 -16.18 -4.68
CA GLU A 318 4.81 -17.55 -4.34
C GLU A 318 6.21 -17.63 -3.71
N THR A 319 6.41 -18.61 -2.84
CA THR A 319 7.75 -18.95 -2.36
C THR A 319 8.42 -19.83 -3.42
N LYS A 320 9.65 -19.46 -3.81
CA LYS A 320 10.45 -20.02 -4.93
C LYS A 320 10.51 -21.56 -5.00
N ASN A 321 10.16 -22.27 -3.92
CA ASN A 321 10.18 -23.73 -3.81
C ASN A 321 8.91 -24.43 -4.31
N ASN A 322 7.82 -23.72 -4.65
CA ASN A 322 6.56 -24.34 -5.09
C ASN A 322 6.31 -24.31 -6.62
N ASN A 323 7.19 -23.67 -7.40
CA ASN A 323 7.03 -23.49 -8.85
C ASN A 323 6.83 -24.79 -9.65
N LYS A 324 7.13 -25.97 -9.09
CA LYS A 324 6.91 -27.27 -9.76
C LYS A 324 5.45 -27.76 -9.75
N LYS A 325 4.54 -27.15 -8.99
CA LYS A 325 3.15 -27.63 -8.85
C LYS A 325 2.08 -26.83 -9.61
N LEU A 326 2.44 -25.73 -10.27
CA LEU A 326 1.53 -24.96 -11.13
C LEU A 326 1.63 -25.42 -12.59
N TYR A 327 1.57 -26.73 -12.82
CA TYR A 327 1.03 -27.21 -14.10
C TYR A 327 -0.48 -27.12 -13.96
N ILE A 328 -1.05 -26.10 -14.59
CA ILE A 328 -2.45 -26.06 -14.95
C ILE A 328 -2.73 -27.40 -15.65
N ASP A 329 -3.65 -28.18 -15.09
CA ASP A 329 -4.20 -29.38 -15.75
C ASP A 329 -4.85 -28.93 -17.07
N ASN A 330 -4.07 -28.85 -18.14
CA ASN A 330 -4.53 -28.66 -19.51
C ASN A 330 -5.10 -29.97 -20.07
N GLY A 331 -5.86 -30.71 -19.26
CA GLY A 331 -6.26 -32.10 -19.51
C GLY A 331 -7.76 -32.30 -19.58
N ILE A 332 -8.33 -32.07 -20.77
CA ILE A 332 -9.49 -32.78 -21.34
C ILE A 332 -10.83 -32.66 -20.60
N ILE A 333 -11.76 -31.99 -21.29
CA ILE A 333 -13.21 -32.02 -21.06
C ILE A 333 -13.68 -33.47 -20.89
N LYS A 334 -13.93 -33.90 -19.65
CA LYS A 334 -14.92 -34.94 -19.38
C LYS A 334 -16.23 -34.23 -19.05
N LYS A 335 -17.16 -34.27 -20.02
CA LYS A 335 -18.58 -33.98 -19.81
C LYS A 335 -19.08 -34.86 -18.65
N SER A 336 -19.18 -34.32 -17.45
CA SER A 336 -20.06 -34.88 -16.43
C SER A 336 -21.39 -34.14 -16.51
N SER A 337 -22.36 -34.81 -17.11
CA SER A 337 -23.77 -34.46 -17.01
C SER A 337 -24.18 -34.52 -15.53
N ILE A 338 -24.46 -33.37 -14.92
CA ILE A 338 -25.21 -33.34 -13.66
C ILE A 338 -26.48 -32.54 -13.90
N LYS A 339 -27.57 -33.30 -13.75
CA LYS A 339 -28.96 -32.91 -13.91
C LYS A 339 -29.33 -31.76 -12.96
N ASN A 340 -30.23 -30.92 -13.47
CA ASN A 340 -31.08 -30.02 -12.70
C ASN A 340 -31.58 -30.65 -11.39
N ASN A 341 -31.61 -29.86 -10.32
CA ASN A 341 -32.78 -29.73 -9.45
C ASN A 341 -32.72 -28.38 -8.74
N GLY A 342 -33.83 -27.65 -8.78
CA GLY A 342 -33.89 -26.23 -8.46
C GLY A 342 -34.34 -25.89 -7.04
N PHE A 343 -34.31 -24.59 -6.78
CA PHE A 343 -35.10 -23.83 -5.80
C PHE A 343 -35.12 -22.38 -6.36
N LYS A 344 -36.19 -21.93 -7.03
CA LYS A 344 -37.34 -21.20 -6.46
C LYS A 344 -37.01 -20.10 -5.44
N ASN A 345 -37.35 -18.88 -5.85
CA ASN A 345 -37.83 -17.73 -5.09
C ASN A 345 -36.82 -16.91 -4.27
N LEU A 346 -36.56 -15.69 -4.74
CA LEU A 346 -36.79 -14.46 -3.96
C LEU A 346 -36.71 -13.23 -4.90
N GLU A 347 -37.82 -12.94 -5.57
CA GLU A 347 -38.19 -11.57 -5.89
C GLU A 347 -38.77 -10.94 -4.62
N ASN A 348 -38.20 -9.83 -4.15
CA ASN A 348 -38.94 -8.57 -3.93
C ASN A 348 -38.09 -7.51 -3.22
N LYS A 349 -38.08 -6.32 -3.86
CA LYS A 349 -38.21 -4.97 -3.30
C LYS A 349 -37.09 -4.42 -2.39
N PHE A 350 -36.43 -3.37 -2.86
CA PHE A 350 -36.48 -1.97 -2.37
C PHE A 350 -35.40 -1.20 -3.17
N SER A 351 -35.81 -0.46 -4.21
CA SER A 351 -36.10 0.98 -4.24
C SER A 351 -34.84 1.85 -4.35
N ASP A 352 -34.90 2.71 -5.37
CA ASP A 352 -33.98 3.81 -5.64
C ASP A 352 -33.64 4.61 -4.38
N GLU A 353 -32.36 4.93 -4.18
CA GLU A 353 -31.91 6.28 -3.82
C GLU A 353 -30.38 6.36 -3.80
N ILE A 354 -29.85 7.11 -4.77
CA ILE A 354 -28.54 7.74 -4.70
C ILE A 354 -28.69 8.93 -3.75
N ILE A 355 -28.01 8.93 -2.60
CA ILE A 355 -27.76 10.15 -1.83
C ILE A 355 -26.25 10.36 -1.74
N ILE A 356 -25.78 11.27 -2.59
CA ILE A 356 -24.54 12.02 -2.41
C ILE A 356 -24.81 13.02 -1.29
N SER A 357 -24.03 13.00 -0.21
CA SER A 357 -23.95 14.13 0.73
C SER A 357 -22.53 14.70 0.73
N ILE A 358 -22.27 15.51 -0.29
CA ILE A 358 -21.26 16.58 -0.26
C ILE A 358 -22.04 17.86 -0.01
N GLY A 359 -21.68 18.65 0.99
CA GLY A 359 -22.17 20.02 1.07
C GLY A 359 -22.18 20.63 2.46
N GLY A 360 -21.27 21.57 2.67
CA GLY A 360 -21.20 22.42 3.84
C GLY A 360 -22.37 23.42 3.91
N LYS A 361 -22.59 23.92 5.12
CA LYS A 361 -23.55 24.96 5.44
C LYS A 361 -23.18 26.27 4.75
N CYS A 362 -24.09 26.79 3.93
CA CYS A 362 -24.16 28.21 3.62
C CYS A 362 -25.54 28.71 4.02
N SER A 363 -25.63 29.44 5.13
CA SER A 363 -26.87 30.05 5.62
C SER A 363 -26.93 31.49 5.13
N LYS A 364 -27.92 31.84 4.30
CA LYS A 364 -28.40 33.22 4.18
C LYS A 364 -29.93 33.27 4.10
N MET A 365 -30.46 33.91 5.15
CA MET A 365 -31.65 34.76 5.26
C MET A 365 -32.94 34.40 4.50
N THR A 366 -33.94 34.04 5.29
CA THR A 366 -35.37 34.05 5.00
C THR A 366 -35.93 35.47 4.88
N ARG A 367 -36.65 35.76 3.79
CA ARG A 367 -37.65 36.85 3.73
C ARG A 367 -39.03 36.22 3.91
N ARG A 368 -39.70 36.50 5.02
CA ARG A 368 -41.11 36.17 5.24
C ARG A 368 -41.97 37.15 4.43
N ILE A 369 -42.88 36.61 3.63
CA ILE A 369 -44.06 37.33 3.13
C ILE A 369 -45.22 36.85 4.00
N SER A 370 -45.79 37.74 4.81
CA SER A 370 -47.08 37.54 5.47
C SER A 370 -48.14 38.32 4.69
N THR A 371 -49.10 37.61 4.12
CA THR A 371 -50.32 38.18 3.56
C THR A 371 -51.43 38.26 4.62
N THR A 372 -52.42 39.10 4.31
CA THR A 372 -53.77 39.32 4.89
C THR A 372 -53.85 40.27 6.10
N SER A 373 -54.80 41.20 6.22
CA SER A 373 -55.86 41.80 5.38
C SER A 373 -56.61 42.80 6.25
N ASN A 374 -57.16 43.89 5.67
CA ASN A 374 -58.26 44.76 6.18
C ASN A 374 -58.03 45.44 7.57
N ILE A 375 -58.19 46.74 7.80
CA ILE A 375 -59.16 47.78 7.40
C ILE A 375 -58.40 49.12 7.33
#